data_AF-A0A2J4XUW6-F1
#
_entry.id   AF-A0A2J4XUW6-F1
#
_cell.length_a   1.000
_cell.length_b   1.000
_cell.length_c   1.000
_cell.angle_alpha   90.00
_cell.angle_beta   90.00
_cell.angle_gamma   90.00
#
_symmetry.space_group_name_H-M   'P 1'
#
loop_
_entity.id
_entity.type
_entity.pdbx_description
1 polymer ?
#
loop_
_entity_poly.entity_id
_entity_poly.type
_entity_poly.pdbx_seq_one_letter_code
_entity_poly.pdbx_strand_id
1 'polypeptide(L)'
;VHAGEAAGPESIWQAIRELGAERIGHGVKAVQDPALMDYLAAQRIGIESCLTSNIQTSTVPSLAEHPLKTFLEHGVLACINTDDPAVQGVDIIHEYTVAAPAAGLSREQIRQAQRNGLELAFLSAQEKAALIQRVQQA
;
A
#
# COMPACT_ATOMS: atom_id res chain seq x y z
N VAL A 1 -0.05 8.70 7.85
CA VAL A 1 1.27 9.16 8.37
C VAL A 1 2.37 8.39 7.65
N HIS A 2 3.45 9.03 7.19
CA HIS A 2 4.61 8.30 6.66
C HIS A 2 5.37 7.65 7.82
N ALA A 3 5.51 6.32 7.80
CA ALA A 3 6.17 5.57 8.86
C ALA A 3 6.65 4.21 8.31
N GLY A 4 7.71 3.67 8.91
CA GLY A 4 8.21 2.35 8.52
C GLY A 4 8.80 2.29 7.10
N GLU A 5 9.24 3.43 6.57
CA GLU A 5 10.00 3.52 5.32
C GLU A 5 11.50 3.49 5.63
N ALA A 6 12.04 4.61 6.13
CA ALA A 6 13.43 4.71 6.59
C ALA A 6 13.64 4.16 8.01
N ALA A 7 12.65 4.33 8.89
CA ALA A 7 12.65 3.81 10.27
C ALA A 7 12.01 2.43 10.36
N GLY A 8 12.16 1.76 11.52
CA GLY A 8 11.64 0.41 11.74
C GLY A 8 10.14 0.34 12.11
N PRO A 9 9.66 -0.86 12.50
CA PRO A 9 8.28 -1.09 12.93
C PRO A 9 7.81 -0.19 14.07
N GLU A 10 8.71 0.26 14.94
CA GLU A 10 8.43 1.15 16.05
C GLU A 10 7.81 2.49 15.61
N SER A 11 8.24 3.02 14.46
CA SER A 11 7.67 4.23 13.88
C SER A 11 6.22 4.00 13.43
N ILE A 12 5.90 2.80 12.92
CA ILE A 12 4.55 2.42 12.52
C ILE A 12 3.66 2.29 13.76
N TRP A 13 4.14 1.62 14.81
CA TRP A 13 3.42 1.51 16.08
C TRP A 13 3.11 2.87 16.70
N GLN A 14 4.09 3.77 16.72
CA GLN A 14 3.91 5.14 17.21
C GLN A 14 2.83 5.88 16.41
N ALA A 15 2.91 5.83 15.08
CA ALA A 15 1.93 6.48 14.21
C ALA A 15 0.51 5.98 14.47
N ILE A 16 0.34 4.67 14.70
CA ILE A 16 -0.96 4.07 14.99
C ILE A 16 -1.45 4.46 16.39
N ARG A 17 -0.64 4.19 17.43
CA ARG A 17 -1.11 4.24 18.82
C ARG A 17 -1.16 5.64 19.42
N GLU A 18 -0.25 6.51 18.98
CA GLU A 18 -0.12 7.85 19.55
C GLU A 18 -0.72 8.92 18.64
N LEU A 19 -0.61 8.76 17.31
CA LEU A 19 -1.11 9.73 16.35
C LEU A 19 -2.49 9.36 15.78
N GLY A 20 -2.98 8.15 16.06
CA GLY A 20 -4.28 7.69 15.58
C GLY A 20 -4.33 7.46 14.06
N ALA A 21 -3.21 7.07 13.44
CA ALA A 21 -3.15 6.88 11.99
C ALA A 21 -4.05 5.74 11.52
N GLU A 22 -5.03 6.07 10.67
CA GLU A 22 -5.89 5.09 9.98
C GLU A 22 -5.21 4.48 8.74
N ARG A 23 -4.19 5.15 8.21
CA ARG A 23 -3.34 4.70 7.10
C ARG A 23 -1.88 5.08 7.29
N ILE A 24 -1.01 4.21 6.81
CA ILE A 24 0.45 4.34 6.86
C ILE A 24 1.00 4.47 5.44
N GLY A 25 1.72 5.57 5.21
CA GLY A 25 2.55 5.79 4.03
C GLY A 25 3.72 4.83 4.04
N HIS A 26 3.87 4.04 2.97
CA HIS A 26 4.85 2.96 2.81
C HIS A 26 4.65 1.77 3.75
N GLY A 27 5.01 1.89 5.03
CA GLY A 27 4.93 0.82 6.02
C GLY A 27 5.79 -0.41 5.72
N VAL A 28 6.79 -0.30 4.83
CA VAL A 28 7.62 -1.42 4.32
C VAL A 28 8.18 -2.29 5.43
N LYS A 29 8.67 -1.68 6.53
CA LYS A 29 9.29 -2.43 7.62
C LYS A 29 8.30 -3.22 8.48
N ALA A 30 6.98 -3.10 8.28
CA ALA A 30 5.99 -3.86 9.04
C ALA A 30 6.20 -5.39 8.97
N VAL A 31 6.70 -5.92 7.84
CA VAL A 31 6.96 -7.37 7.68
C VAL A 31 8.04 -7.92 8.62
N GLN A 32 8.78 -7.05 9.31
CA GLN A 32 9.77 -7.44 10.32
C GLN A 32 9.15 -7.73 11.68
N ASP A 33 7.87 -7.36 11.88
CA ASP A 33 7.11 -7.56 13.11
C ASP A 33 5.78 -8.29 12.79
N PRO A 34 5.70 -9.62 13.02
CA PRO A 34 4.49 -10.39 12.78
C PRO A 34 3.27 -9.88 13.58
N ALA A 35 3.47 -9.38 14.80
CA ALA A 35 2.36 -8.87 15.60
C ALA A 35 1.80 -7.57 15.03
N LEU A 36 2.65 -6.74 14.42
CA LEU A 36 2.21 -5.56 13.69
C LEU A 36 1.43 -5.95 12.43
N MET A 37 1.89 -6.94 11.67
CA MET A 37 1.17 -7.46 10.49
C MET A 37 -0.25 -7.93 10.84
N ASP A 38 -0.36 -8.74 11.91
CA ASP A 38 -1.65 -9.20 12.43
C ASP A 38 -2.54 -8.03 12.84
N TYR A 39 -1.97 -7.04 13.53
CA TYR A 39 -2.70 -5.86 13.98
C TYR A 39 -3.21 -5.00 12.81
N LEU A 40 -2.37 -4.76 11.79
CA LEU A 40 -2.74 -4.01 10.59
C LEU A 40 -3.94 -4.66 9.88
N ALA A 41 -3.91 -5.98 9.70
CA ALA A 41 -5.00 -6.72 9.09
C ALA A 41 -6.27 -6.69 9.95
N ALA A 42 -6.16 -7.01 11.24
CA ALA A 42 -7.30 -7.09 12.15
C ALA A 42 -8.00 -5.73 12.35
N GLN A 43 -7.23 -4.64 12.45
CA GLN A 43 -7.77 -3.29 12.61
C GLN A 43 -8.04 -2.58 11.28
N ARG A 44 -7.80 -3.24 10.14
CA ARG A 44 -7.99 -2.71 8.79
C ARG A 44 -7.24 -1.39 8.54
N ILE A 45 -6.05 -1.24 9.13
CA ILE A 45 -5.20 -0.06 8.92
C ILE A 45 -4.58 -0.15 7.53
N GLY A 46 -4.76 0.90 6.73
CA GLY A 46 -4.33 0.93 5.34
C GLY A 46 -2.81 1.07 5.17
N ILE A 47 -2.26 0.37 4.17
CA ILE A 47 -0.88 0.53 3.72
C ILE A 47 -0.87 1.15 2.32
N GLU A 48 -0.26 2.31 2.21
CA GLU A 48 -0.09 3.05 0.95
C GLU A 48 1.27 2.67 0.33
N SER A 49 1.32 1.60 -0.48
CA SER A 49 2.57 1.13 -1.09
C SER A 49 2.94 1.93 -2.33
N CYS A 50 4.23 2.25 -2.47
CA CYS A 50 4.81 3.03 -3.56
C CYS A 50 6.04 2.29 -4.11
N LEU A 51 5.82 1.38 -5.08
CA LEU A 51 6.81 0.37 -5.49
C LEU A 51 8.08 1.00 -6.05
N THR A 52 7.93 1.87 -7.06
CA THR A 52 9.08 2.56 -7.67
C THR A 52 9.76 3.50 -6.67
N SER A 53 8.98 4.21 -5.85
CA SER A 53 9.51 5.06 -4.76
C SER A 53 10.45 4.27 -3.85
N ASN A 54 10.00 3.14 -3.33
CA ASN A 54 10.79 2.36 -2.38
C ASN A 54 12.08 1.76 -2.98
N ILE A 55 12.15 1.60 -4.30
CA ILE A 55 13.41 1.29 -5.01
C ILE A 55 14.31 2.53 -5.07
N GLN A 56 13.77 3.67 -5.51
CA GLN A 56 14.56 4.89 -5.71
C GLN A 56 15.06 5.49 -4.39
N THR A 57 14.34 5.29 -3.28
CA THR A 57 14.79 5.67 -1.94
C THR A 57 15.72 4.64 -1.29
N SER A 58 16.04 3.54 -1.98
CA SER A 58 16.81 2.40 -1.44
C SER A 58 16.20 1.76 -0.18
N THR A 59 14.89 1.95 0.02
CA THR A 59 14.13 1.39 1.13
C THR A 59 13.96 -0.12 0.99
N VAL A 60 13.80 -0.60 -0.25
CA VAL A 60 13.91 -2.01 -0.64
C VAL A 60 15.04 -2.18 -1.65
N PRO A 61 15.76 -3.32 -1.61
CA PRO A 61 16.88 -3.57 -2.53
C PRO A 61 16.43 -3.95 -3.94
N SER A 62 15.25 -4.55 -4.08
CA SER A 62 14.68 -4.98 -5.36
C SER A 62 13.15 -5.08 -5.28
N LEU A 63 12.46 -5.01 -6.42
CA LEU A 63 11.00 -5.17 -6.45
C LEU A 63 10.58 -6.58 -6.02
N ALA A 64 11.39 -7.59 -6.35
CA ALA A 64 11.14 -8.98 -5.95
C ALA A 64 11.14 -9.17 -4.42
N GLU A 65 11.79 -8.26 -3.67
CA GLU A 65 11.84 -8.26 -2.21
C GLU A 65 10.84 -7.26 -1.59
N HIS A 66 9.98 -6.63 -2.40
CA HIS A 66 9.01 -5.65 -1.90
C HIS A 66 7.87 -6.35 -1.11
N PRO A 67 7.47 -5.84 0.08
CA PRO A 67 6.53 -6.53 0.96
C PRO A 67 5.06 -6.48 0.53
N LEU A 68 4.74 -5.77 -0.56
CA LEU A 68 3.34 -5.61 -1.02
C LEU A 68 2.63 -6.95 -1.22
N LYS A 69 3.31 -7.94 -1.81
CA LYS A 69 2.73 -9.26 -1.97
C LYS A 69 2.40 -9.90 -0.62
N THR A 70 3.34 -9.85 0.32
CA THR A 70 3.17 -10.36 1.69
C THR A 70 2.02 -9.66 2.41
N PHE A 71 1.86 -8.34 2.27
CA PHE A 71 0.72 -7.62 2.84
C PHE A 71 -0.61 -8.17 2.33
N LEU A 72 -0.76 -8.32 1.01
CA LEU A 72 -1.98 -8.82 0.40
C LEU A 72 -2.28 -10.27 0.80
N GLU A 73 -1.27 -11.12 0.87
CA GLU A 73 -1.40 -12.53 1.31
C GLU A 73 -1.75 -12.65 2.80
N HIS A 74 -1.32 -11.69 3.62
CA HIS A 74 -1.65 -11.60 5.05
C HIS A 74 -2.99 -10.89 5.32
N GLY A 75 -3.74 -10.52 4.28
CA GLY A 75 -5.03 -9.84 4.42
C GLY A 75 -4.94 -8.37 4.84
N VAL A 76 -3.74 -7.77 4.81
CA VAL A 76 -3.57 -6.32 5.04
C VAL A 76 -4.14 -5.55 3.86
N LEU A 77 -4.87 -4.47 4.16
CA LEU A 77 -5.37 -3.55 3.14
C LEU A 77 -4.20 -2.72 2.59
N ALA A 78 -3.51 -3.24 1.58
CA ALA A 78 -2.48 -2.52 0.85
C ALA A 78 -2.97 -2.08 -0.54
N CYS A 79 -2.64 -0.85 -0.94
CA CYS A 79 -2.94 -0.30 -2.27
C CYS A 79 -1.67 0.17 -3.01
N ILE A 80 -1.76 0.31 -4.33
CA ILE A 80 -0.66 0.75 -5.20
C ILE A 80 -0.82 2.25 -5.49
N ASN A 81 0.24 3.02 -5.24
CA ASN A 81 0.31 4.48 -5.40
C ASN A 81 1.60 4.86 -6.13
N THR A 82 1.64 6.09 -6.65
CA THR A 82 2.83 6.61 -7.35
C THR A 82 3.86 7.23 -6.44
N ASP A 83 3.43 7.93 -5.38
CA ASP A 83 4.26 8.88 -4.62
C ASP A 83 4.57 10.16 -5.43
N ASP A 84 5.79 10.32 -5.95
CA ASP A 84 6.26 11.50 -6.69
C ASP A 84 6.47 11.25 -8.20
N PRO A 85 5.41 11.13 -9.04
CA PRO A 85 5.50 10.76 -10.46
C PRO A 85 6.60 11.47 -11.27
N ALA A 86 6.66 12.81 -11.16
CA ALA A 86 7.55 13.63 -11.97
C ALA A 86 9.02 13.47 -11.58
N VAL A 87 9.29 13.30 -10.28
CA VAL A 87 10.65 13.06 -9.77
C VAL A 87 11.12 11.67 -10.20
N GLN A 88 10.22 10.69 -10.11
CA GLN A 88 10.55 9.29 -10.30
C GLN A 88 10.50 8.83 -11.76
N GLY A 89 9.95 9.64 -12.66
CA GLY A 89 9.83 9.36 -14.09
C GLY A 89 8.80 8.26 -14.43
N VAL A 90 7.79 8.08 -13.57
CA VAL A 90 6.73 7.06 -13.71
C VAL A 90 5.36 7.66 -13.38
N ASP A 91 4.28 6.95 -13.73
CA ASP A 91 2.90 7.27 -13.34
C ASP A 91 2.18 5.96 -12.96
N ILE A 92 0.93 6.03 -12.52
CA ILE A 92 0.16 4.92 -11.99
C ILE A 92 0.03 3.76 -12.99
N ILE A 93 0.00 4.03 -14.29
CA ILE A 93 -0.03 2.97 -15.31
C ILE A 93 1.23 2.11 -15.22
N HIS A 94 2.41 2.72 -15.05
CA HIS A 94 3.67 2.00 -14.89
C HIS A 94 3.66 1.15 -13.62
N GLU A 95 3.20 1.71 -12.50
CA GLU A 95 3.16 0.97 -11.22
C GLU A 95 2.32 -0.30 -11.34
N TYR A 96 1.18 -0.24 -12.04
CA TYR A 96 0.29 -1.38 -12.25
C TYR A 96 0.78 -2.38 -13.30
N THR A 97 1.42 -1.92 -14.37
CA THR A 97 1.74 -2.75 -15.54
C THR A 97 3.17 -3.27 -15.55
N VAL A 98 4.08 -2.64 -14.80
CA VAL A 98 5.50 -2.99 -14.75
C VAL A 98 5.93 -3.29 -13.33
N ALA A 99 5.78 -2.34 -12.39
CA ALA A 99 6.33 -2.49 -11.05
C ALA A 99 5.64 -3.60 -10.25
N ALA A 100 4.31 -3.66 -10.25
CA ALA A 100 3.56 -4.67 -9.50
C ALA A 100 3.80 -6.11 -10.00
N PRO A 101 3.82 -6.41 -11.32
CA PRO A 101 4.26 -7.71 -11.82
C PRO A 101 5.71 -8.03 -11.46
N ALA A 102 6.63 -7.06 -11.53
CA ALA A 102 8.02 -7.25 -11.14
C ALA A 102 8.19 -7.51 -9.62
N ALA A 103 7.26 -7.00 -8.80
CA ALA A 103 7.15 -7.34 -7.38
C ALA A 103 6.47 -8.70 -7.11
N GLY A 104 6.21 -9.48 -8.15
CA GLY A 104 5.69 -10.84 -8.05
C GLY A 104 4.20 -10.95 -7.75
N LEU A 105 3.45 -9.85 -7.87
CA LEU A 105 2.00 -9.88 -7.69
C LEU A 105 1.33 -10.58 -8.88
N SER A 106 0.35 -11.43 -8.56
CA SER A 106 -0.55 -12.00 -9.55
C SER A 106 -1.55 -10.94 -10.07
N ARG A 107 -2.22 -11.24 -11.19
CA ARG A 107 -3.33 -10.40 -11.68
C ARG A 107 -4.44 -10.20 -10.65
N GLU A 108 -4.72 -11.23 -9.86
CA GLU A 108 -5.72 -11.16 -8.79
C GLU A 108 -5.26 -10.25 -7.66
N GLN A 109 -3.99 -10.35 -7.24
CA GLN A 109 -3.42 -9.49 -6.22
C GLN A 109 -3.37 -8.02 -6.67
N ILE A 110 -3.02 -7.74 -7.93
CA ILE A 110 -3.07 -6.37 -8.49
C ILE A 110 -4.50 -5.82 -8.44
N ARG A 111 -5.50 -6.63 -8.82
CA ARG A 111 -6.91 -6.24 -8.74
C ARG A 111 -7.38 -6.04 -7.28
N GLN A 112 -6.88 -6.86 -6.35
CA GLN A 112 -7.16 -6.70 -4.93
C GLN A 112 -6.59 -5.37 -4.41
N ALA A 113 -5.33 -5.05 -4.74
CA ALA A 113 -4.72 -3.78 -4.36
C ALA A 113 -5.47 -2.57 -4.94
N GLN A 114 -5.97 -2.68 -6.18
CA GLN A 114 -6.83 -1.66 -6.80
C GLN A 114 -8.13 -1.43 -6.00
N ARG A 115 -8.80 -2.51 -5.59
CA ARG A 115 -10.00 -2.44 -4.76
C ARG A 115 -9.71 -1.87 -3.37
N ASN A 116 -8.60 -2.28 -2.77
CA ASN A 116 -8.14 -1.74 -1.49
C ASN A 116 -7.93 -0.23 -1.57
N GLY A 117 -7.44 0.31 -2.70
CA GLY A 117 -7.31 1.76 -2.90
C GLY A 117 -8.61 2.52 -2.70
N LEU A 118 -9.73 1.99 -3.21
CA LEU A 118 -11.04 2.59 -2.99
C LEU A 118 -11.56 2.35 -1.56
N GLU A 119 -11.35 1.16 -1.02
CA GLU A 119 -11.74 0.83 0.36
C GLU A 119 -11.07 1.76 1.38
N LEU A 120 -9.81 2.12 1.14
CA LEU A 120 -9.01 3.00 1.99
C LEU A 120 -9.22 4.49 1.71
N ALA A 121 -9.98 4.85 0.67
CA ALA A 121 -10.24 6.25 0.37
C ALA A 121 -10.99 6.91 1.55
N PHE A 122 -10.59 8.12 1.93
CA PHE A 122 -11.31 8.95 2.91
C PHE A 122 -12.56 9.54 2.28
N LEU A 123 -13.48 8.66 1.94
CA LEU A 123 -14.77 8.93 1.33
C LEU A 123 -15.84 8.20 2.14
N SER A 124 -17.04 8.76 2.14
CA SER A 124 -18.22 8.08 2.67
C SER A 124 -18.50 6.79 1.89
N ALA A 125 -19.22 5.86 2.53
CA ALA A 125 -19.65 4.63 1.87
C ALA A 125 -20.49 4.90 0.60
N GLN A 126 -21.29 5.98 0.61
CA GLN A 126 -22.11 6.38 -0.52
C GLN A 126 -21.26 6.85 -1.71
N GLU A 127 -20.23 7.67 -1.46
CA GLU A 127 -19.31 8.12 -2.51
C GLU A 127 -18.51 6.96 -3.10
N LYS A 128 -18.04 6.02 -2.27
CA LYS A 128 -17.37 4.80 -2.73
C LYS A 128 -18.30 3.98 -3.63
N ALA A 129 -19.56 3.78 -3.23
CA ALA A 129 -20.55 3.06 -4.02
C ALA A 129 -20.84 3.76 -5.37
N ALA A 130 -20.93 5.10 -5.37
CA ALA A 130 -21.14 5.88 -6.58
C ALA A 130 -19.97 5.74 -7.58
N LEU A 131 -18.72 5.71 -7.09
CA LEU A 131 -17.53 5.48 -7.93
C LEU A 131 -17.55 4.08 -8.56
N ILE A 132 -17.92 3.05 -7.79
CA ILE A 132 -18.07 1.67 -8.32
C ILE A 132 -19.12 1.63 -9.43
N GLN A 133 -20.30 2.22 -9.19
CA GLN A 133 -21.38 2.25 -10.18
C GLN A 133 -20.95 2.97 -11.46
N ARG A 134 -20.28 4.12 -11.34
CA ARG A 134 -19.82 4.89 -12.50
C ARG A 134 -18.86 4.10 -13.40
N VAL A 135 -17.92 3.35 -12.80
CA VAL A 135 -16.96 2.54 -13.57
C VAL A 135 -17.61 1.31 -14.19
N GLN A 136 -18.63 0.73 -13.56
CA GLN A 136 -19.37 -0.42 -14.12
C GLN A 136 -20.24 -0.06 -15.33
N GLN A 137 -20.55 1.22 -15.53
CA GLN A 137 -21.35 1.73 -16.64
C GLN A 137 -20.51 2.22 -17.83
N ALA A 138 -19.17 2.27 -17.67
CA ALA A 138 -18.22 2.67 -18.71
C ALA A 138 -17.78 1.46 -19.54
#